data_AF-A0A4R6J8M0-F1
#
_entry.id   AF-A0A4R6J8M0-F1
#
_cell.length_a   1.000
_cell.length_b   1.000
_cell.length_c   1.000
_cell.angle_alpha   90.00
_cell.angle_beta   90.00
_cell.angle_gamma   90.00
#
_symmetry.space_group_name_H-M   'P 1'
#
loop_
_entity.id
_entity.type
_entity.pdbx_description
1 polymer ?
#
loop_
_entity_poly.entity_id
_entity_poly.type
_entity_poly.pdbx_seq_one_letter_code
_entity_poly.pdbx_strand_id
1 'polypeptide(L)'
;MCAAPDEAGPEETGQKAHHVRVVIEHRPQAGAISRTEFESELRQDVEWQFTGLTWPADIPPGTFVTVEWHERRNEALIRTIPLDEPLRVDGVEYWHEHDPKVVTRDSRPDRSNRGAVLHTVRKLGRVFDDGSAVLTEELLAKRSGLGRGQKGAFLLRNAVDQLIREGFLTRVTGSVDSAGHPSYPPADGQATAEMVFYAPMVEPIPVESHRGEHWVTGFIRKLPRGAQPTQKQLDLYHQARQFQDIGPLKPGYTFVQRHHRNS
;
A
#
# COMPACT_ATOMS: atom_id res chain seq x y z
N MET A 1 -16.07 5.49 -1.16
CA MET A 1 -16.20 6.31 -2.38
C MET A 1 -14.99 6.00 -3.25
N CYS A 2 -15.20 5.79 -4.55
CA CYS A 2 -14.17 5.51 -5.54
C CYS A 2 -14.49 6.31 -6.80
N ALA A 3 -13.50 6.91 -7.46
CA ALA A 3 -13.72 7.53 -8.75
C ALA A 3 -14.20 6.47 -9.77
N ALA A 4 -15.12 6.87 -10.63
CA ALA A 4 -15.64 6.06 -11.73
C ALA A 4 -15.12 6.65 -13.05
N PRO A 5 -14.86 5.82 -14.07
CA PRO A 5 -14.47 6.32 -15.39
C PRO A 5 -15.61 7.16 -15.99
N ASP A 6 -15.28 8.16 -16.81
CA ASP A 6 -16.27 9.03 -17.46
C ASP A 6 -17.28 8.23 -18.30
N GLU A 7 -16.84 7.12 -18.89
CA GLU A 7 -17.66 6.16 -19.65
C GLU A 7 -18.74 5.46 -18.82
N ALA A 8 -18.61 5.46 -17.49
CA ALA A 8 -19.66 4.96 -16.59
C ALA A 8 -20.77 6.00 -16.37
N GLY A 9 -20.52 7.28 -16.69
CA GLY A 9 -21.50 8.33 -16.60
C GLY A 9 -22.63 8.13 -17.61
N PRO A 10 -23.91 8.31 -17.23
CA PRO A 10 -25.00 8.32 -18.19
C PRO A 10 -24.81 9.45 -19.21
N GLU A 11 -24.93 9.14 -20.50
CA GLU A 11 -25.10 10.16 -21.55
C GLU A 11 -26.39 10.94 -21.24
N GLU A 12 -26.23 12.20 -20.83
CA GLU A 12 -27.28 13.20 -20.64
C GLU A 12 -28.65 12.68 -20.16
N THR A 13 -28.77 12.32 -18.88
CA THR A 13 -30.11 12.22 -18.28
C THR A 13 -30.16 12.85 -16.89
N GLY A 14 -31.05 13.84 -16.76
CA GLY A 14 -31.34 14.48 -15.49
C GLY A 14 -31.75 13.46 -14.43
N GLN A 15 -31.03 13.51 -13.31
CA GLN A 15 -31.47 13.08 -11.97
C GLN A 15 -32.23 11.75 -11.89
N LYS A 16 -31.59 10.64 -12.27
CA LYS A 16 -31.87 9.34 -11.65
C LYS A 16 -30.57 8.77 -11.09
N ALA A 17 -30.60 8.23 -9.88
CA ALA A 17 -29.47 7.48 -9.33
C ALA A 17 -29.25 6.25 -10.22
N HIS A 18 -28.16 6.25 -10.99
CA HIS A 18 -27.79 5.12 -11.83
C HIS A 18 -27.16 4.06 -10.92
N HIS A 19 -27.89 2.96 -10.74
CA HIS A 19 -27.42 1.83 -9.96
C HIS A 19 -26.57 0.94 -10.87
N VAL A 20 -25.41 0.56 -10.35
CA VAL A 20 -24.37 -0.21 -11.04
C VAL A 20 -23.92 -1.32 -10.11
N ARG A 21 -23.64 -2.50 -10.67
CA ARG A 21 -22.97 -3.55 -9.91
C ARG A 21 -21.48 -3.24 -9.84
N VAL A 22 -20.93 -3.07 -8.64
CA VAL A 22 -19.49 -2.89 -8.44
C VAL A 22 -18.93 -4.16 -7.85
N VAL A 23 -17.92 -4.73 -8.50
CA VAL A 23 -17.19 -5.91 -8.03
C VAL A 23 -15.80 -5.45 -7.61
N ILE A 24 -15.41 -5.71 -6.36
CA ILE A 24 -14.05 -5.49 -5.88
C ILE A 24 -13.35 -6.84 -5.84
N GLU A 25 -12.31 -7.00 -6.66
CA GLU A 25 -11.35 -8.10 -6.60
C GLU A 25 -10.09 -7.64 -5.88
N HIS A 26 -9.83 -8.24 -4.72
CA HIS A 26 -8.72 -7.85 -3.86
C HIS A 26 -7.92 -9.07 -3.43
N ARG A 27 -6.59 -8.99 -3.56
CA ARG A 27 -5.68 -10.00 -3.04
C ARG A 27 -5.20 -9.57 -1.64
N PRO A 28 -5.64 -10.22 -0.56
CA PRO A 28 -5.17 -9.90 0.78
C PRO A 28 -3.69 -10.28 0.93
N GLN A 29 -3.03 -9.67 1.93
CA GLN A 29 -1.62 -9.93 2.30
C GLN A 29 -1.28 -11.43 2.35
N ALA A 30 -2.18 -12.24 2.92
CA ALA A 30 -2.07 -13.68 2.97
C ALA A 30 -3.42 -14.31 2.62
N GLY A 31 -3.59 -14.74 1.37
CA GLY A 31 -4.79 -15.47 0.98
C GLY A 31 -5.05 -15.55 -0.52
N ALA A 32 -6.13 -16.24 -0.84
CA ALA A 32 -6.68 -16.24 -2.19
C ALA A 32 -7.32 -14.89 -2.50
N ILE A 33 -7.45 -14.58 -3.79
CA ILE A 33 -8.19 -13.40 -4.25
C ILE A 33 -9.61 -13.48 -3.68
N SER A 34 -10.00 -12.41 -2.99
CA SER A 34 -11.34 -12.18 -2.50
C SER A 34 -12.13 -11.38 -3.53
N ARG A 35 -13.42 -11.68 -3.64
CA ARG A 35 -14.34 -11.00 -4.54
C ARG A 35 -15.57 -10.60 -3.73
N THR A 36 -15.87 -9.30 -3.73
CA THR A 36 -17.03 -8.75 -3.03
C THR A 36 -17.84 -7.92 -4.01
N GLU A 37 -19.15 -8.11 -4.00
CA GLU A 37 -20.06 -7.43 -4.92
C GLU A 37 -20.93 -6.44 -4.15
N PHE A 38 -21.17 -5.28 -4.78
CA PHE A 38 -21.96 -4.19 -4.23
C PHE A 38 -22.96 -3.74 -5.27
N GLU A 39 -24.16 -3.40 -4.81
CA GLU A 39 -25.03 -2.49 -5.54
C GLU A 39 -24.61 -1.07 -5.17
N SER A 40 -24.16 -0.30 -6.17
CA SER A 40 -23.59 1.03 -5.96
C SER A 40 -24.35 2.06 -6.77
N GLU A 41 -24.56 3.24 -6.19
CA GLU A 41 -25.04 4.39 -6.92
C GLU A 41 -23.86 5.19 -7.48
N LEU A 42 -23.96 5.52 -8.77
CA LEU A 42 -23.12 6.53 -9.40
C LEU A 42 -23.60 7.93 -9.03
N ARG A 43 -22.69 8.72 -8.49
CA ARG A 43 -22.92 10.13 -8.15
C ARG A 43 -21.87 11.00 -8.82
N GLN A 44 -22.31 12.08 -9.45
CA GLN A 44 -21.41 13.12 -9.94
C GLN A 44 -21.31 14.22 -8.89
N ASP A 45 -20.08 14.56 -8.51
CA ASP A 45 -19.77 15.79 -7.79
C ASP A 45 -18.89 16.66 -8.69
N VAL A 46 -17.56 16.61 -8.51
CA VAL A 46 -16.59 17.12 -9.50
C VAL A 46 -16.33 16.08 -10.59
N GLU A 47 -16.25 14.80 -10.20
CA GLU A 47 -16.07 13.63 -11.06
C GLU A 47 -17.14 12.59 -10.71
N TRP A 48 -17.34 11.59 -11.58
CA TRP A 48 -18.21 10.45 -11.28
C TRP A 48 -17.60 9.56 -10.20
N GLN A 49 -18.44 9.09 -9.28
CA GLN A 49 -18.01 8.31 -8.12
C GLN A 49 -18.99 7.19 -7.80
N PHE A 50 -18.45 6.02 -7.45
CA PHE A 50 -19.19 4.93 -6.83
C PHE A 50 -19.36 5.17 -5.34
N THR A 51 -20.60 5.03 -4.85
CA THR A 51 -20.97 5.20 -3.43
C THR A 51 -21.41 3.89 -2.79
N GLY A 52 -21.56 3.84 -1.47
CA GLY A 52 -21.98 2.63 -0.76
C GLY A 52 -20.96 1.48 -0.72
N LEU A 53 -19.74 1.68 -1.24
CA LEU A 53 -18.69 0.67 -1.21
C LEU A 53 -18.11 0.48 0.19
N THR A 54 -17.92 -0.76 0.60
CA THR A 54 -17.14 -1.12 1.80
C THR A 54 -15.81 -1.73 1.36
N TRP A 55 -14.71 -1.02 1.61
CA TRP A 55 -13.38 -1.51 1.27
C TRP A 55 -12.93 -2.63 2.22
N PRO A 56 -12.20 -3.64 1.73
CA PRO A 56 -11.42 -4.56 2.57
C PRO A 56 -10.61 -3.82 3.64
N ALA A 57 -10.58 -4.37 4.85
CA ALA A 57 -10.01 -3.70 6.02
C ALA A 57 -8.49 -3.50 5.96
N ASP A 58 -7.81 -4.28 5.12
CA ASP A 58 -6.37 -4.24 4.87
C ASP A 58 -5.97 -3.37 3.67
N ILE A 59 -6.93 -2.66 3.04
CA ILE A 59 -6.65 -1.63 2.04
C ILE A 59 -6.55 -0.27 2.74
N PRO A 60 -5.34 0.31 2.88
CA PRO A 60 -5.19 1.64 3.44
C PRO A 60 -5.62 2.72 2.44
N PRO A 61 -5.99 3.92 2.93
CA PRO A 61 -6.21 5.09 2.09
C PRO A 61 -4.99 5.39 1.22
N GLY A 62 -5.25 5.81 -0.03
CA GLY A 62 -4.21 6.09 -1.03
C GLY A 62 -3.83 4.89 -1.90
N THR A 63 -4.36 3.69 -1.63
CA THR A 63 -4.15 2.52 -2.49
C THR A 63 -4.67 2.78 -3.91
N PHE A 64 -3.83 2.51 -4.92
CA PHE A 64 -4.24 2.56 -6.31
C PHE A 64 -5.08 1.34 -6.68
N VAL A 65 -6.09 1.60 -7.51
CA VAL A 65 -6.96 0.57 -8.06
C VAL A 65 -7.12 0.78 -9.56
N THR A 66 -7.24 -0.31 -10.30
CA THR A 66 -7.72 -0.26 -11.68
C THR A 66 -9.23 -0.42 -11.69
N VAL A 67 -9.92 0.38 -12.50
CA VAL A 67 -11.36 0.27 -12.69
C VAL A 67 -11.64 -0.09 -14.14
N GLU A 68 -12.28 -1.23 -14.36
CA GLU A 68 -12.73 -1.69 -15.68
C GLU A 68 -14.25 -1.57 -15.76
N TRP A 69 -14.74 -0.92 -16.82
CA TRP A 69 -16.16 -0.78 -17.10
C TRP A 69 -16.66 -1.89 -18.04
N HIS A 70 -17.76 -2.54 -17.67
CA HIS A 70 -18.41 -3.57 -18.47
C HIS A 70 -19.84 -3.16 -18.82
N GLU A 71 -19.99 -2.27 -19.80
CA GLU A 71 -21.27 -1.71 -20.28
C GLU A 71 -22.40 -2.74 -20.39
N ARG A 72 -22.15 -3.86 -21.10
CA ARG A 72 -23.17 -4.89 -21.36
C ARG A 72 -23.70 -5.58 -20.10
N ARG A 73 -22.92 -5.56 -19.01
CA ARG A 73 -23.28 -6.15 -17.72
C ARG A 73 -23.72 -5.09 -16.71
N ASN A 74 -23.64 -3.80 -17.06
CA ASN A 74 -23.78 -2.68 -16.14
C ASN A 74 -22.97 -2.89 -14.86
N GLU A 75 -21.70 -3.28 -15.05
CA GLU A 75 -20.80 -3.69 -13.98
C GLU A 75 -19.48 -2.91 -14.06
N ALA A 76 -18.98 -2.46 -12.91
CA ALA A 76 -17.61 -1.98 -12.77
C ALA A 76 -16.78 -2.98 -11.96
N LEU A 77 -15.59 -3.31 -12.45
CA LEU A 77 -14.66 -4.20 -11.79
C LEU A 77 -13.46 -3.41 -11.28
N ILE A 78 -13.30 -3.38 -9.97
CA ILE A 78 -12.22 -2.69 -9.26
C ILE A 78 -11.20 -3.73 -8.81
N ARG A 79 -9.92 -3.53 -9.13
CA ARG A 79 -8.82 -4.39 -8.67
C ARG A 79 -7.73 -3.60 -7.96
N THR A 80 -7.22 -4.13 -6.86
CA THR A 80 -6.00 -3.60 -6.24
C THR A 80 -4.76 -4.06 -7.01
N ILE A 81 -3.74 -3.20 -7.07
CA ILE A 81 -2.48 -3.50 -7.75
C ILE A 81 -1.45 -3.93 -6.70
N PRO A 82 -1.06 -5.21 -6.61
CA PRO A 82 -0.09 -5.66 -5.61
C PRO A 82 1.31 -5.10 -5.92
N LEU A 83 2.07 -4.77 -4.87
CA LEU A 83 3.48 -4.44 -5.02
C LEU A 83 4.29 -5.71 -5.27
N ASP A 84 5.26 -5.63 -6.20
CA ASP A 84 6.25 -6.69 -6.38
C ASP A 84 7.07 -6.89 -5.10
N GLU A 85 7.45 -5.78 -4.46
CA GLU A 85 8.19 -5.74 -3.21
C GLU A 85 7.37 -4.95 -2.17
N PRO A 86 6.66 -5.64 -1.26
CA PRO A 86 5.96 -5.00 -0.16
C PRO A 86 6.93 -4.18 0.68
N LEU A 87 6.43 -3.06 1.20
CA LEU A 87 7.26 -2.10 1.92
C LEU A 87 6.55 -1.60 3.17
N ARG A 88 7.31 -1.00 4.07
CA ARG A 88 6.84 -0.36 5.29
C ARG A 88 7.21 1.12 5.25
N VAL A 89 6.21 1.98 5.43
CA VAL A 89 6.40 3.44 5.55
C VAL A 89 6.11 3.84 6.99
N ASP A 90 7.12 4.35 7.69
CA ASP A 90 7.05 4.77 9.10
C ASP A 90 6.43 3.75 10.06
N GLY A 91 6.68 2.46 9.83
CA GLY A 91 6.09 1.40 10.65
C GLY A 91 4.82 0.77 10.07
N VAL A 92 4.18 1.37 9.06
CA VAL A 92 2.93 0.88 8.45
C VAL A 92 3.22 0.09 7.19
N GLU A 93 2.68 -1.11 7.07
CA GLU A 93 2.91 -2.01 5.94
C GLU A 93 2.00 -1.70 4.75
N TYR A 94 2.57 -1.75 3.55
CA TYR A 94 1.90 -1.57 2.27
C TYR A 94 2.22 -2.74 1.36
N TRP A 95 1.16 -3.41 0.91
CA TRP A 95 1.21 -4.59 0.03
C TRP A 95 0.73 -4.30 -1.39
N HIS A 96 0.21 -3.09 -1.60
CA HIS A 96 -0.37 -2.63 -2.85
C HIS A 96 0.21 -1.27 -3.23
N GLU A 97 0.22 -0.98 -4.53
CA GLU A 97 0.62 0.33 -5.02
C GLU A 97 -0.25 1.40 -4.36
N HIS A 98 0.38 2.51 -4.01
CA HIS A 98 -0.27 3.59 -3.26
C HIS A 98 0.32 4.94 -3.64
N ASP A 99 -0.47 5.99 -3.43
CA ASP A 99 -0.03 7.37 -3.54
C ASP A 99 0.70 7.81 -2.26
N PRO A 100 2.02 8.07 -2.31
CA PRO A 100 2.79 8.51 -1.15
C PRO A 100 2.26 9.82 -0.54
N LYS A 101 1.65 10.70 -1.34
CA LYS A 101 1.05 11.94 -0.84
C LYS A 101 -0.12 11.66 0.09
N VAL A 102 -0.99 10.73 -0.30
CA VAL A 102 -2.14 10.33 0.52
C VAL A 102 -1.67 9.63 1.78
N VAL A 103 -0.67 8.73 1.68
CA VAL A 103 -0.06 8.08 2.85
C VAL A 103 0.44 9.11 3.86
N THR A 104 1.20 10.10 3.40
CA THR A 104 1.70 11.19 4.25
C THR A 104 0.54 11.98 4.86
N ARG A 105 -0.47 12.35 4.05
CA ARG A 105 -1.61 13.15 4.53
C ARG A 105 -2.48 12.38 5.51
N ASP A 106 -2.75 11.09 5.30
CA ASP A 106 -3.69 10.32 6.12
C ASP A 106 -3.05 9.71 7.37
N SER A 107 -1.73 9.79 7.49
CA SER A 107 -1.00 9.31 8.66
C SER A 107 -1.59 9.83 9.98
N ARG A 108 -1.82 8.91 10.92
CA ARG A 108 -2.35 9.17 12.26
C ARG A 108 -1.25 8.96 13.31
N PRO A 109 -0.44 9.98 13.62
CA PRO A 109 0.58 9.86 14.64
C PRO A 109 -0.04 9.76 16.05
N ASP A 110 0.79 9.39 17.02
CA ASP A 110 0.40 9.33 18.42
C ASP A 110 0.02 10.71 19.00
N ARG A 111 -0.52 10.73 20.22
CA ARG A 111 -0.94 11.96 20.92
C ARG A 111 0.21 12.68 21.65
N SER A 112 1.47 12.34 21.37
CA SER A 112 2.63 12.97 22.02
C SER A 112 2.95 14.33 21.38
N ASN A 113 3.84 15.10 22.01
CA ASN A 113 4.36 16.33 21.41
C ASN A 113 5.04 16.07 20.06
N ARG A 114 5.77 14.95 19.96
CA ARG A 114 6.39 14.45 18.73
C ARG A 114 5.33 14.15 17.66
N GLY A 115 4.27 13.44 18.05
CA GLY A 115 3.15 13.13 17.16
C GLY A 115 2.43 14.39 16.66
N ALA A 116 2.24 15.40 17.51
CA ALA A 116 1.66 16.69 17.12
C ALA A 116 2.53 17.45 16.09
N VAL A 117 3.87 17.41 16.22
CA VAL A 117 4.78 18.00 15.24
C VAL A 117 4.67 17.27 13.89
N LEU A 118 4.81 15.94 13.87
CA LEU A 118 4.69 15.16 12.64
C LEU A 118 3.33 15.34 11.97
N HIS A 119 2.24 15.30 12.75
CA HIS A 119 0.89 15.54 12.24
C HIS A 119 0.80 16.89 11.52
N THR A 120 1.36 17.94 12.13
CA THR A 120 1.30 19.30 11.57
C THR A 120 2.11 19.41 10.29
N VAL A 121 3.33 18.86 10.25
CA VAL A 121 4.16 18.87 9.04
C VAL A 121 3.48 18.10 7.91
N ARG A 122 2.97 16.90 8.18
CA ARG A 122 2.30 16.06 7.19
C ARG A 122 0.97 16.65 6.69
N LYS A 123 0.17 17.25 7.58
CA LYS A 123 -1.15 17.81 7.24
C LYS A 123 -1.10 19.21 6.65
N LEU A 124 -0.10 20.03 6.98
CA LEU A 124 -0.05 21.44 6.53
C LEU A 124 1.15 21.75 5.65
N GLY A 125 2.16 20.90 5.63
CA GLY A 125 3.31 21.04 4.72
C GLY A 125 2.90 20.92 3.27
N ARG A 126 3.77 21.44 2.39
CA ARG A 126 3.75 21.08 0.98
C ARG A 126 4.31 19.67 0.86
N VAL A 127 3.53 18.75 0.29
CA VAL A 127 3.90 17.33 0.12
C VAL A 127 4.37 17.12 -1.32
N PHE A 128 5.50 16.46 -1.50
CA PHE A 128 6.10 16.13 -2.79
C PHE A 128 5.65 14.73 -3.26
N ASP A 129 6.03 14.36 -4.49
CA ASP A 129 5.57 13.11 -5.14
C ASP A 129 6.06 11.84 -4.44
N ASP A 130 7.20 11.91 -3.74
CA ASP A 130 7.75 10.83 -2.93
C ASP A 130 7.14 10.74 -1.52
N GLY A 131 6.15 11.59 -1.22
CA GLY A 131 5.52 11.67 0.10
C GLY A 131 6.32 12.48 1.13
N SER A 132 7.49 13.00 0.80
CA SER A 132 8.20 13.96 1.66
C SER A 132 7.40 15.25 1.80
N ALA A 133 7.66 16.03 2.85
CA ALA A 133 6.92 17.25 3.11
C ALA A 133 7.78 18.35 3.71
N VAL A 134 7.51 19.61 3.36
CA VAL A 134 8.20 20.77 3.93
C VAL A 134 7.23 21.76 4.56
N LEU A 135 7.60 22.29 5.72
CA LEU A 135 6.83 23.29 6.47
C LEU A 135 7.78 24.28 7.15
N THR A 136 7.41 25.57 7.19
CA THR A 136 8.20 26.57 7.92
C THR A 136 8.15 26.34 9.43
N GLU A 137 9.26 26.60 10.13
CA GLU A 137 9.28 26.50 11.59
C GLU A 137 8.30 27.49 12.24
N GLU A 138 8.10 28.66 11.62
CA GLU A 138 7.12 29.65 12.06
C GLU A 138 5.69 29.09 12.01
N LEU A 139 5.28 28.47 10.90
CA LEU A 139 3.93 27.92 10.77
C LEU A 139 3.76 26.69 11.67
N LEU A 140 4.81 25.87 11.81
CA LEU A 140 4.84 24.75 12.74
C LEU A 140 4.59 25.23 14.18
N ALA A 141 5.26 26.29 14.62
CA ALA A 141 5.06 26.84 15.96
C ALA A 141 3.62 27.35 16.17
N LYS A 142 3.04 28.00 15.15
CA LYS A 142 1.66 28.52 15.20
C LYS A 142 0.60 27.42 15.21
N ARG A 143 0.83 26.30 14.51
CA ARG A 143 -0.21 25.30 14.19
C ARG A 143 -0.11 23.99 14.95
N SER A 144 1.06 23.64 15.48
CA SER A 144 1.26 22.39 16.26
C SER A 144 0.55 22.36 17.60
N GLY A 145 0.07 23.50 18.09
CA GLY A 145 -0.46 23.62 19.46
C GLY A 145 0.63 23.70 20.53
N LEU A 146 1.91 23.56 20.17
CA LEU A 146 3.04 23.58 21.10
C LEU A 146 3.76 24.93 21.15
N GLY A 147 3.70 25.82 20.15
CA GLY A 147 4.55 27.02 20.11
C GLY A 147 4.16 28.21 21.00
N ARG A 148 3.19 28.08 21.92
CA ARG A 148 2.70 29.22 22.72
C ARG A 148 3.37 29.32 24.09
N GLY A 149 3.93 30.49 24.39
CA GLY A 149 4.62 30.77 25.66
C GLY A 149 5.94 30.02 25.81
N GLN A 150 6.71 30.33 26.85
CA GLN A 150 8.05 29.77 27.05
C GLN A 150 8.05 28.24 27.21
N LYS A 151 7.11 27.70 27.99
CA LYS A 151 6.97 26.25 28.19
C LYS A 151 6.63 25.55 26.87
N GLY A 152 5.71 26.11 26.10
CA GLY A 152 5.34 25.56 24.80
C GLY A 152 6.51 25.56 23.83
N ALA A 153 7.17 26.71 23.66
CA ALA A 153 8.33 26.83 22.78
C ALA A 153 9.44 25.81 23.14
N PHE A 154 9.66 25.56 24.44
CA PHE A 154 10.57 24.52 24.90
C PHE A 154 10.13 23.11 24.47
N LEU A 155 8.85 22.76 24.66
CA LEU A 155 8.31 21.45 24.26
C LEU A 155 8.37 21.23 22.74
N LEU A 156 8.04 22.28 21.96
CA LEU A 156 8.15 22.26 20.50
C LEU A 156 9.58 21.99 20.07
N ARG A 157 10.53 22.77 20.58
CA ARG A 157 11.96 22.60 20.24
C ARG A 157 12.45 21.20 20.59
N ASN A 158 12.11 20.71 21.79
CA ASN A 158 12.49 19.37 22.22
C ASN A 158 11.93 18.27 21.31
N ALA A 159 10.66 18.37 20.90
CA ALA A 159 10.01 17.42 20.01
C ALA A 159 10.62 17.44 18.59
N VAL A 160 10.91 18.63 18.05
CA VAL A 160 11.60 18.77 16.75
C VAL A 160 13.00 18.16 16.81
N ASP A 161 13.78 18.49 17.85
CA ASP A 161 15.13 17.97 18.01
C ASP A 161 15.14 16.44 18.18
N GLN A 162 14.14 15.88 18.85
CA GLN A 162 13.98 14.42 18.94
C GLN A 162 13.71 13.80 17.56
N LEU A 163 12.78 14.36 16.79
CA LEU A 163 12.46 13.86 15.45
C LEU A 163 13.64 13.96 14.48
N ILE A 164 14.48 14.98 14.63
CA ILE A 164 15.72 15.11 13.85
C ILE A 164 16.71 14.02 14.21
N ARG A 165 16.90 13.74 15.52
CA ARG A 165 17.78 12.65 15.97
C ARG A 165 17.31 11.27 15.50
N GLU A 166 15.99 11.09 15.39
CA GLU A 166 15.37 9.85 14.91
C GLU A 166 15.33 9.75 13.36
N GLY A 167 15.72 10.80 12.64
CA GLY A 167 15.79 10.81 11.17
C GLY A 167 14.48 11.15 10.46
N PHE A 168 13.38 11.41 11.18
CA PHE A 168 12.10 11.78 10.56
C PHE A 168 12.09 13.20 10.01
N LEU A 169 12.84 14.11 10.63
CA LEU A 169 12.91 15.51 10.22
C LEU A 169 14.35 15.95 9.96
N THR A 170 14.53 16.93 9.09
CA THR A 170 15.77 17.67 8.91
C THR A 170 15.46 19.16 8.88
N ARG A 171 16.32 20.00 9.46
CA ARG A 171 16.22 21.46 9.28
C ARG A 171 16.84 21.84 7.95
N VAL A 172 16.10 22.60 7.17
CA VAL A 172 16.54 23.08 5.85
C VAL A 172 16.19 24.55 5.69
N THR A 173 16.95 25.24 4.84
CA THR A 173 16.57 26.56 4.35
C THR A 173 15.76 26.38 3.07
N GLY A 174 14.54 26.92 3.07
CA GLY A 174 13.66 26.98 1.88
C GLY A 174 13.27 28.42 1.57
N SER A 175 12.24 28.61 0.77
CA SER A 175 11.62 29.93 0.53
C SER A 175 10.11 29.88 0.65
N VAL A 176 9.49 31.02 0.89
CA VAL A 176 8.03 31.15 0.92
C VAL A 176 7.61 32.14 -0.16
N ASP A 177 6.62 31.77 -0.97
CA ASP A 177 6.05 32.67 -1.96
C ASP A 177 5.14 33.73 -1.30
N SER A 178 4.64 34.67 -2.10
CA SER A 178 3.74 35.73 -1.62
C SER A 178 2.38 35.22 -1.12
N ALA A 179 2.01 33.99 -1.47
CA ALA A 179 0.79 33.32 -1.00
C ALA A 179 1.02 32.47 0.26
N GLY A 180 2.27 32.38 0.75
CA GLY A 180 2.61 31.60 1.93
C GLY A 180 2.97 30.14 1.65
N HIS A 181 3.11 29.72 0.39
CA HIS A 181 3.48 28.35 0.06
C HIS A 181 4.98 28.11 0.22
N PRO A 182 5.39 27.09 0.97
CA PRO A 182 6.80 26.76 1.12
C PRO A 182 7.34 26.08 -0.14
N SER A 183 8.60 26.34 -0.44
CA SER A 183 9.39 25.68 -1.48
C SER A 183 10.73 25.24 -0.93
N TYR A 184 11.14 24.05 -1.34
CA TYR A 184 12.47 23.50 -1.08
C TYR A 184 12.96 22.79 -2.34
N PRO A 185 14.18 23.08 -2.84
CA PRO A 185 15.10 24.14 -2.39
C PRO A 185 14.50 25.57 -2.46
N PRO A 186 15.15 26.60 -1.88
CA PRO A 186 14.71 27.98 -2.01
C PRO A 186 14.57 28.38 -3.48
N ALA A 187 13.45 29.00 -3.84
CA ALA A 187 13.22 29.52 -5.18
C ALA A 187 13.88 30.89 -5.38
N ASP A 188 14.38 31.13 -6.60
CA ASP A 188 15.08 32.36 -6.95
C ASP A 188 14.23 33.60 -6.69
N GLY A 189 14.84 34.61 -6.06
CA GLY A 189 14.19 35.89 -5.77
C GLY A 189 13.14 35.86 -4.66
N GLN A 190 12.87 34.71 -4.04
CA GLN A 190 11.95 34.62 -2.90
C GLN A 190 12.67 34.79 -1.57
N ALA A 191 11.94 35.25 -0.55
CA ALA A 191 12.46 35.35 0.80
C ALA A 191 12.73 33.95 1.38
N THR A 192 13.94 33.76 1.91
CA THR A 192 14.32 32.51 2.57
C THR A 192 13.64 32.36 3.92
N ALA A 193 13.36 31.12 4.32
CA ALA A 193 12.82 30.80 5.64
C ALA A 193 13.42 29.50 6.19
N GLU A 194 13.52 29.42 7.52
CA GLU A 194 13.85 28.20 8.24
C GLU A 194 12.68 27.23 8.19
N MET A 195 12.96 25.99 7.81
CA MET A 195 11.95 24.96 7.60
C MET A 195 12.36 23.63 8.22
N VAL A 196 11.34 22.81 8.47
CA VAL A 196 11.52 21.38 8.69
C VAL A 196 11.11 20.62 7.44
N PHE A 197 11.98 19.71 7.02
CA PHE A 197 11.75 18.76 5.94
C PHE A 197 11.52 17.38 6.55
N TYR A 198 10.37 16.79 6.24
CA TYR A 198 9.99 15.44 6.59
C TYR A 198 10.30 14.51 5.43
N ALA A 199 11.01 13.41 5.72
CA ALA A 199 11.23 12.32 4.79
C ALA A 199 10.59 11.04 5.35
N PRO A 200 9.73 10.34 4.60
CA PRO A 200 9.18 9.06 5.04
C PRO A 200 10.29 8.01 5.19
N MET A 201 10.24 7.22 6.26
CA MET A 201 11.15 6.09 6.43
C MET A 201 10.57 4.89 5.70
N VAL A 202 11.17 4.51 4.58
CA VAL A 202 10.73 3.41 3.72
C VAL A 202 11.67 2.22 3.87
N GLU A 203 11.11 1.10 4.29
CA GLU A 203 11.84 -0.16 4.50
C GLU A 203 11.19 -1.29 3.68
N PRO A 204 11.93 -2.08 2.90
CA PRO A 204 11.36 -3.25 2.26
C PRO A 204 10.94 -4.26 3.33
N ILE A 205 9.78 -4.90 3.16
CA ILE A 205 9.37 -6.03 3.99
C ILE A 205 10.04 -7.27 3.39
N PRO A 206 10.90 -7.98 4.15
CA PRO A 206 11.47 -9.23 3.68
C PRO A 206 10.33 -10.20 3.38
N VAL A 207 10.13 -10.49 2.10
CA VAL A 207 9.21 -11.54 1.66
C VAL A 207 9.86 -12.89 1.95
N GLU A 208 9.86 -13.31 3.22
CA GLU A 208 10.05 -14.71 3.55
C GLU A 208 8.84 -15.49 3.01
N SER A 209 8.93 -15.91 1.74
CA SER A 209 8.10 -16.95 1.13
C SER A 209 6.57 -16.75 1.15
N HIS A 210 6.08 -15.55 0.83
CA HIS A 210 4.67 -15.34 0.44
C HIS A 210 4.44 -15.24 -1.07
N ARG A 211 5.51 -15.27 -1.88
CA ARG A 211 5.40 -15.61 -3.30
C ARG A 211 5.14 -17.11 -3.38
N GLY A 212 4.00 -17.49 -3.94
CA GLY A 212 3.71 -18.87 -4.32
C GLY A 212 4.71 -19.38 -5.35
N GLU A 213 5.89 -19.79 -4.90
CA GLU A 213 6.68 -20.79 -5.61
C GLU A 213 5.85 -22.07 -5.56
N HIS A 214 5.31 -22.50 -6.70
CA HIS A 214 4.61 -23.77 -6.84
C HIS A 214 5.61 -24.92 -6.71
N TRP A 215 6.09 -25.13 -5.48
CA TRP A 215 6.72 -26.35 -5.08
C TRP A 215 5.66 -27.43 -5.05
N VAL A 216 5.67 -28.29 -6.06
CA VAL A 216 4.86 -29.51 -6.00
C VAL A 216 5.50 -30.38 -4.93
N THR A 217 4.76 -30.69 -3.86
CA THR A 217 5.20 -31.65 -2.84
C THR A 217 5.56 -32.96 -3.52
N GLY A 218 6.60 -33.66 -3.03
CA GLY A 218 6.99 -34.93 -3.63
C GLY A 218 5.82 -35.91 -3.58
N PHE A 219 5.47 -36.53 -4.71
CA PHE A 219 4.29 -37.39 -4.82
C PHE A 219 4.58 -38.68 -5.58
N ILE A 220 3.72 -39.68 -5.36
CA ILE A 220 3.76 -40.95 -6.09
C ILE A 220 2.94 -40.80 -7.37
N ARG A 221 3.54 -41.09 -8.53
CA ARG A 221 2.84 -41.15 -9.82
C ARG A 221 2.93 -42.53 -10.45
N LYS A 222 1.95 -42.86 -11.28
CA LYS A 222 1.93 -44.10 -12.07
C LYS A 222 2.86 -43.99 -13.28
N LEU A 223 3.61 -45.05 -13.56
CA LEU A 223 4.44 -45.17 -14.76
C LEU A 223 3.64 -45.77 -15.93
N PRO A 224 4.06 -45.52 -17.18
CA PRO A 224 3.54 -46.22 -18.35
C PRO A 224 3.64 -47.75 -18.21
N ARG A 225 2.76 -48.49 -18.90
CA ARG A 225 2.76 -49.96 -18.85
C ARG A 225 4.14 -50.51 -19.28
N GLY A 226 4.72 -51.36 -18.44
CA GLY A 226 6.05 -51.98 -18.66
C GLY A 226 7.24 -51.17 -18.15
N ALA A 227 7.04 -49.91 -17.71
CA ALA A 227 8.12 -49.11 -17.14
C ALA A 227 8.29 -49.35 -15.63
N GLN A 228 9.54 -49.35 -15.17
CA GLN A 228 9.93 -49.51 -13.77
C GLN A 228 10.60 -48.22 -13.25
N PRO A 229 10.45 -47.89 -11.96
CA PRO A 229 11.18 -46.77 -11.37
C PRO A 229 12.68 -47.03 -11.46
N THR A 230 13.44 -45.99 -11.79
CA THR A 230 14.91 -46.05 -11.79
C THR A 230 15.45 -46.19 -10.36
N GLN A 231 16.66 -46.72 -10.19
CA GLN A 231 17.28 -46.84 -8.85
C GLN A 231 17.32 -45.48 -8.13
N LYS A 232 17.66 -44.41 -8.84
CA LYS A 232 17.65 -43.04 -8.31
C LYS A 232 16.27 -42.61 -7.77
N GLN A 233 15.17 -43.03 -8.42
CA GLN A 233 13.81 -42.74 -7.95
C GLN A 233 13.42 -43.58 -6.73
N LEU A 234 13.95 -44.79 -6.61
CA LEU A 234 13.78 -45.63 -5.42
C LEU A 234 14.55 -45.04 -4.22
N ASP A 235 15.78 -44.57 -4.44
CA ASP A 235 16.59 -43.95 -3.39
C ASP A 235 15.92 -42.67 -2.85
N LEU A 236 15.38 -41.83 -3.76
CA LEU A 236 14.60 -40.65 -3.40
C LEU A 236 13.32 -40.99 -2.62
N TYR A 237 12.64 -42.09 -2.97
CA TYR A 237 11.48 -42.59 -2.24
C TYR A 237 11.84 -43.02 -0.81
N HIS A 238 12.93 -43.78 -0.64
CA HIS A 238 13.41 -44.22 0.67
C HIS A 238 13.79 -43.05 1.57
N GLN A 239 14.47 -42.05 1.01
CA GLN A 239 14.82 -40.84 1.73
C GLN A 239 13.58 -40.03 2.12
N ALA A 240 12.61 -39.85 1.23
CA ALA A 240 11.40 -39.09 1.51
C ALA A 240 10.55 -39.73 2.62
N ARG A 241 10.47 -41.07 2.68
CA ARG A 241 9.72 -41.81 3.69
C ARG A 241 10.28 -41.66 5.12
N GLN A 242 11.54 -41.23 5.27
CA GLN A 242 12.11 -40.94 6.59
C GLN A 242 11.54 -39.66 7.21
N PHE A 243 11.05 -38.74 6.38
CA PHE A 243 10.63 -37.40 6.80
C PHE A 243 9.15 -37.11 6.50
N GLN A 244 8.47 -37.98 5.75
CA GLN A 244 7.09 -37.78 5.29
C GLN A 244 6.28 -39.08 5.42
N ASP A 245 5.00 -38.96 5.77
CA ASP A 245 4.07 -40.09 5.84
C ASP A 245 3.58 -40.49 4.44
N ILE A 246 4.46 -41.18 3.71
CA ILE A 246 4.21 -41.65 2.34
C ILE A 246 3.97 -43.16 2.36
N GLY A 247 2.82 -43.58 1.82
CA GLY A 247 2.46 -45.00 1.68
C GLY A 247 3.42 -45.84 0.85
N PRO A 248 3.28 -47.18 0.85
CA PRO A 248 4.18 -48.08 0.13
C PRO A 248 4.15 -47.84 -1.38
N LEU A 249 5.32 -47.84 -2.03
CA LEU A 249 5.44 -47.72 -3.49
C LEU A 249 4.97 -49.01 -4.16
N LYS A 250 3.84 -48.96 -4.87
CA LYS A 250 3.28 -50.12 -5.59
C LYS A 250 4.05 -50.40 -6.89
N PRO A 251 4.05 -51.65 -7.39
CA PRO A 251 4.62 -51.97 -8.70
C PRO A 251 4.04 -51.08 -9.81
N GLY A 252 4.90 -50.55 -10.68
CA GLY A 252 4.51 -49.63 -11.75
C GLY A 252 4.25 -48.19 -11.31
N TYR A 253 4.70 -47.78 -10.13
CA TYR A 253 4.68 -46.38 -9.66
C TYR A 253 6.11 -45.88 -9.38
N THR A 254 6.29 -44.56 -9.42
CA THR A 254 7.56 -43.88 -9.10
C THR A 254 7.33 -42.69 -8.16
N PHE A 255 8.34 -42.34 -7.39
CA PHE A 255 8.38 -41.09 -6.65
C PHE A 255 8.92 -39.96 -7.53
N VAL A 256 8.26 -38.81 -7.48
CA VAL A 256 8.71 -37.57 -8.11
C VAL A 256 9.15 -36.64 -6.99
N GLN A 257 10.43 -36.26 -7.00
CA GLN A 257 10.97 -35.32 -6.03
C GLN A 257 10.25 -33.97 -6.13
N ARG A 258 10.18 -33.28 -4.99
CA ARG A 258 9.78 -31.89 -4.93
C ARG A 258 10.55 -31.11 -6.00
N HIS A 259 9.83 -30.49 -6.92
CA HIS A 259 10.41 -29.72 -8.01
C HIS A 259 9.62 -28.43 -8.22
N HIS A 260 10.32 -27.46 -8.80
CA HIS A 260 9.77 -26.18 -9.17
C HIS A 260 9.01 -26.31 -10.50
N ARG A 261 7.82 -25.72 -10.59
CA ARG A 261 7.12 -25.56 -11.87
C ARG A 261 7.13 -24.08 -12.23
N ASN A 262 7.85 -23.73 -13.30
CA ASN A 262 7.70 -22.41 -13.92
C ASN A 262 6.32 -22.41 -14.60
N SER A 263 5.47 -21.44 -14.22
CA SER A 263 4.24 -21.11 -14.95
C SER A 263 4.60 -20.37 -16.22
#